data_AF-A0A2D5G5M3-F1
#
_entry.id   AF-A0A2D5G5M3-F1
#
_cell.length_a   1.000
_cell.length_b   1.000
_cell.length_c   1.000
_cell.angle_alpha   90.00
_cell.angle_beta   90.00
_cell.angle_gamma   90.00
#
_symmetry.space_group_name_H-M   'P 1'
#
loop_
_entity.id
_entity.type
_entity.pdbx_description
1 polymer ?
#
loop_
_entity_poly.entity_id
_entity_poly.type
_entity_poly.pdbx_seq_one_letter_code
_entity_poly.pdbx_strand_id
1 'polypeptide(L)' 'MSQNSKKSSLFPEWKEEDYRQMNEWLQRHQITEVECLIPDLTGIARGKIMPAEKLLRKEGSSA' A
#
# COMPACT_ATOMS: atom_id res chain seq x y z
N MET A 1 4.45 31.67 14.63
CA MET A 1 4.97 30.91 13.48
C MET A 1 4.96 29.44 13.86
N SER A 2 4.01 28.66 13.38
CA SER A 2 4.13 27.19 13.37
C SER A 2 3.24 26.69 12.25
N GLN A 3 3.86 25.97 11.32
CA GLN A 3 3.28 25.66 10.02
C GLN A 3 2.15 24.65 10.17
N ASN A 4 1.00 24.92 9.56
CA ASN A 4 0.03 23.87 9.26
C ASN A 4 -0.10 23.80 7.73
N SER A 5 0.86 23.10 7.13
CA SER A 5 0.86 22.82 5.70
C SER A 5 -0.37 21.99 5.38
N LYS A 6 -1.26 22.54 4.55
CA LYS A 6 -2.50 21.92 4.09
C LYS A 6 -2.17 20.61 3.37
N LYS A 7 -2.22 19.47 4.06
CA LYS A 7 -2.24 18.14 3.42
C LYS A 7 -3.46 18.13 2.49
N SER A 8 -3.24 17.98 1.20
CA SER A 8 -4.31 17.98 0.21
C SER A 8 -5.30 16.86 0.51
N SER A 9 -6.58 17.18 0.66
CA SER A 9 -7.71 16.27 0.89
C SER A 9 -7.99 15.30 -0.28
N LEU A 10 -7.06 15.17 -1.22
CA LEU A 10 -7.24 14.47 -2.50
C LEU A 10 -6.78 13.01 -2.45
N PHE A 11 -6.10 12.58 -1.39
CA PHE A 11 -5.68 11.20 -1.23
C PHE A 11 -6.19 10.65 0.10
N PRO A 12 -6.85 9.48 0.11
CA PRO A 12 -7.25 8.83 1.36
C PRO A 12 -6.00 8.44 2.15
N GLU A 13 -5.95 8.84 3.42
CA GLU A 13 -4.92 8.41 4.36
C GLU A 13 -5.32 7.03 4.91
N TRP A 14 -4.52 6.01 4.63
CA TRP A 14 -4.72 4.67 5.19
C TRP A 14 -4.52 4.71 6.71
N LYS A 15 -5.49 4.21 7.47
CA LYS A 15 -5.42 4.14 8.93
C LYS A 15 -4.69 2.88 9.36
N GLU A 16 -4.09 2.88 10.56
CA GLU A 16 -3.46 1.68 11.13
C GLU A 16 -4.41 0.48 11.21
N GLU A 17 -5.69 0.74 11.46
CA GLU A 17 -6.73 -0.30 11.47
C GLU A 17 -6.88 -1.01 10.11
N ASP A 18 -6.69 -0.29 9.00
CA ASP A 18 -6.77 -0.85 7.66
C ASP A 18 -5.60 -1.81 7.41
N TYR A 19 -4.39 -1.45 7.84
CA TYR A 19 -3.21 -2.32 7.77
C TYR A 19 -3.38 -3.58 8.63
N ARG A 20 -3.96 -3.46 9.84
CA ARG A 20 -4.20 -4.62 10.71
C ARG A 20 -5.18 -5.61 10.08
N GLN A 21 -6.32 -5.12 9.58
CA GLN A 21 -7.32 -5.94 8.91
C GLN A 21 -6.75 -6.63 7.67
N MET A 22 -5.95 -5.92 6.87
CA MET A 22 -5.27 -6.49 5.70
C MET A 22 -4.32 -7.62 6.10
N ASN A 23 -3.50 -7.42 7.12
CA ASN A 23 -2.56 -8.43 7.61
C ASN A 23 -3.28 -9.70 8.10
N GLU A 24 -4.34 -9.55 8.90
CA GLU A 24 -5.14 -10.68 9.39
C GLU A 24 -5.75 -11.46 8.21
N TRP A 25 -6.26 -10.76 7.20
CA TRP A 25 -6.84 -11.39 6.02
C TRP A 25 -5.80 -12.17 5.21
N LEU A 26 -4.62 -11.58 4.97
CA LEU A 26 -3.51 -12.23 4.26
C LEU A 26 -3.05 -13.50 4.98
N GLN A 27 -2.86 -13.43 6.30
CA GLN A 27 -2.44 -14.57 7.12
C GLN A 27 -3.48 -15.69 7.14
N ARG A 28 -4.76 -15.34 7.29
CA ARG A 28 -5.87 -16.31 7.30
C ARG A 28 -5.95 -17.13 6.01
N HIS A 29 -5.61 -16.52 4.88
CA HIS A 29 -5.64 -17.17 3.57
C HIS A 29 -4.26 -17.70 3.13
N GLN A 30 -3.25 -17.63 4.01
CA GLN A 30 -1.88 -18.06 3.73
C GLN A 30 -1.28 -17.41 2.47
N ILE A 31 -1.61 -16.13 2.23
CA ILE A 31 -1.12 -15.39 1.08
C ILE A 31 0.30 -14.90 1.36
N THR A 32 1.26 -15.44 0.60
CA THR A 32 2.68 -15.13 0.74
C THR A 32 3.16 -14.05 -0.24
N GLU A 33 2.48 -13.90 -1.38
CA GLU A 33 2.82 -12.98 -2.45
C GLU A 33 1.59 -12.21 -2.93
N VAL A 34 1.80 -10.96 -3.33
CA VAL A 34 0.78 -10.06 -3.88
C VAL A 34 1.29 -9.45 -5.18
N GLU A 35 0.39 -9.23 -6.13
CA GLU A 35 0.70 -8.49 -7.35
C GLU A 35 0.13 -7.07 -7.26
N CYS A 36 1.02 -6.07 -7.26
CA CYS A 36 0.63 -4.66 -7.26
C CYS A 36 0.48 -4.17 -8.69
N LEU A 37 -0.73 -3.82 -9.10
CA LEU A 37 -1.06 -3.36 -10.46
C LEU A 37 -1.21 -1.84 -10.52
N ILE A 38 -0.51 -1.19 -11.45
CA ILE A 38 -0.71 0.23 -11.77
C ILE A 38 -0.92 0.37 -13.29
N PRO A 39 -2.01 1.00 -13.74
CA PRO A 39 -2.21 1.28 -15.16
C PRO A 39 -1.28 2.38 -15.66
N ASP A 40 -0.72 2.20 -16.85
CA ASP A 40 0.02 3.26 -17.55
C ASP A 40 -0.93 4.25 -18.26
N LEU A 41 -0.36 5.28 -18.90
CA LEU A 41 -1.14 6.32 -19.60
C LEU A 41 -2.00 5.78 -20.75
N THR A 42 -1.68 4.58 -21.26
CA THR A 42 -2.47 3.92 -22.31
C THR A 42 -3.57 3.04 -21.73
N GLY A 43 -3.68 2.96 -20.39
CA GLY A 43 -4.65 2.12 -19.68
C GLY A 43 -4.19 0.67 -19.50
N ILE A 44 -2.97 0.32 -19.91
CA ILE A 44 -2.45 -1.03 -19.76
C ILE A 44 -1.94 -1.20 -18.32
N ALA A 45 -2.53 -2.15 -17.58
CA ALA A 45 -2.10 -2.50 -16.24
C ALA A 45 -0.74 -3.20 -16.28
N ARG A 46 0.21 -2.69 -15.49
CA ARG A 46 1.52 -3.33 -15.28
C ARG A 46 1.68 -3.69 -13.81
N GLY A 47 2.09 -4.93 -13.57
CA GLY A 47 2.19 -5.53 -12.25
C GLY A 47 3.63 -5.75 -11.79
N LYS A 48 3.82 -5.76 -10.47
CA LYS A 48 4.99 -6.36 -9.85
C LYS A 48 4.54 -7.29 -8.73
N ILE A 49 5.02 -8.53 -8.77
CA ILE A 49 4.87 -9.48 -7.68
C ILE A 49 5.84 -9.11 -6.55
N MET A 50 5.34 -9.10 -5.32
CA MET A 50 6.16 -8.89 -4.13
C MET A 50 5.64 -9.71 -2.94
N PRO A 51 6.50 -10.03 -1.96
CA PRO A 51 6.05 -10.67 -0.73
C PRO A 51 5.00 -9.83 0.00
N ALA A 52 3.95 -10.48 0.52
CA ALA A 52 2.84 -9.83 1.23
C ALA A 52 3.32 -9.03 2.45
N GLU A 53 4.35 -9.50 3.15
CA GLU A 53 4.96 -8.81 4.29
C GLU A 53 5.61 -7.47 3.91
N LYS A 54 6.06 -7.32 2.64
CA LYS A 54 6.62 -6.05 2.16
C LYS A 54 5.53 -5.02 1.88
N LEU A 55 4.32 -5.44 1.51
CA LEU A 55 3.18 -4.54 1.27
C LEU A 55 2.76 -3.80 2.55
N LEU A 56 2.85 -4.46 3.70
CA LEU A 56 2.39 -3.93 4.99
C LEU A 56 3.41 -3.03 5.69
N ARG A 57 4.63 -2.90 5.15
CA ARG A 57 5.65 -2.01 5.71
C ARG A 57 5.39 -0.58 5.27
N LYS A 58 5.29 0.33 6.24
CA LYS A 58 5.04 1.78 6.02
C LYS A 58 6.13 2.51 5.22
N GLU A 59 7.29 1.89 5.03
CA GLU A 59 8.46 2.51 4.46
C GLU A 59 8.81 1.84 3.12
N GLY A 60 8.76 2.63 2.04
CA GLY A 60 9.42 2.31 0.76
C GLY A 60 10.95 2.37 0.86
N SER A 61 11.54 1.98 1.99
CA SER A 61 12.97 1.89 2.19
C SER A 61 13.49 0.67 1.43
N SER A 62 13.76 0.95 0.15
CA SER A 62 14.66 0.18 -0.68
C SER A 62 15.97 -0.01 0.08
N ALA A 63 16.42 -1.26 0.15
CA ALA A 63 17.84 -1.56 0.26
C ALA A 63 18.59 -1.01 -0.96
#